data_AF-A0A0C9VTM7-F1
#
_entry.id   AF-A0A0C9VTM7-F1
#
_cell.length_a   1.000
_cell.length_b   1.000
_cell.length_c   1.000
_cell.angle_alpha   90.00
_cell.angle_beta   90.00
_cell.angle_gamma   90.00
#
_symmetry.space_group_name_H-M   'P 1'
#
loop_
_entity.id
_entity.type
_entity.pdbx_description
1 polymer ?
#
loop_
_entity_poly.entity_id
_entity_poly.type
_entity_poly.pdbx_seq_one_letter_code
_entity_poly.pdbx_strand_id
1 'polypeptide(L)'
;MSTSQVTEGYINSNIPGAEKPCKTWYKVIGNLDSRIHRPVVILHGGPGATHLYLRACADLATKYSIPVIFYDQIECGDSTLLPEKTGDATFWTIQLFMDELDNLLKFFGIQDESPASLVLWDEGQWDLRMKLPQDIQDILLKHKQEETTESEEYQNADLADMWAAVAKDSTVVMTTLYMVLMNFIQLDS
;
A
#
# COMPACT_ATOMS: atom_id res chain seq x y z
N MET A 1 -8.06 1.16 27.99
CA MET A 1 -8.01 0.75 26.58
C MET A 1 -7.10 -0.46 26.51
N SER A 2 -7.57 -1.57 25.95
CA SER A 2 -6.71 -2.73 25.71
C SER A 2 -5.66 -2.33 24.67
N THR A 3 -4.38 -2.43 25.00
CA THR A 3 -3.30 -2.24 24.03
C THR A 3 -3.40 -3.35 22.99
N SER A 4 -3.65 -3.00 21.72
CA SER A 4 -3.68 -3.97 20.64
C SER A 4 -2.37 -4.77 20.60
N GLN A 5 -2.48 -6.09 20.45
CA GLN A 5 -1.33 -6.96 20.26
C GLN A 5 -0.55 -6.51 19.01
N VAL A 6 0.78 -6.42 19.13
CA VAL A 6 1.66 -6.11 18.00
C VAL A 6 2.61 -7.29 17.81
N THR A 7 2.78 -7.74 16.58
CA THR A 7 3.71 -8.82 16.24
C THR A 7 4.42 -8.49 14.94
N GLU A 8 5.73 -8.64 14.92
CA GLU A 8 6.58 -8.37 13.76
C GLU A 8 7.39 -9.63 13.45
N GLY A 9 7.71 -9.81 12.17
CA GLY A 9 8.43 -11.00 11.75
C GLY A 9 8.77 -11.00 10.27
N TYR A 10 9.22 -12.15 9.82
CA TYR A 10 9.63 -12.37 8.44
C TYR A 10 8.97 -13.65 7.92
N ILE A 11 8.56 -13.62 6.66
CA ILE A 11 8.25 -14.82 5.89
C ILE A 11 9.38 -15.09 4.90
N ASN A 12 9.63 -16.37 4.61
CA ASN A 12 10.54 -16.71 3.52
C ASN A 12 9.84 -16.40 2.19
N SER A 13 10.56 -15.75 1.29
CA SER A 13 10.02 -15.32 0.00
C SER A 13 10.82 -15.97 -1.11
N ASN A 14 10.12 -16.70 -1.96
CA ASN A 14 10.71 -17.29 -3.15
C ASN A 14 10.75 -16.22 -4.24
N ILE A 15 11.92 -15.64 -4.48
CA ILE A 15 12.13 -14.62 -5.51
C ILE A 15 12.94 -15.26 -6.65
N PRO A 16 12.28 -15.68 -7.75
CA PRO A 16 12.98 -16.28 -8.89
C PRO A 16 14.06 -15.35 -9.44
N GLY A 17 15.27 -15.86 -9.63
CA GLY A 17 16.40 -15.08 -10.15
C GLY A 17 17.12 -14.23 -9.10
N ALA A 18 16.72 -14.27 -7.83
CA ALA A 18 17.55 -13.81 -6.72
C ALA A 18 18.66 -14.84 -6.43
N GLU A 19 19.88 -14.37 -6.24
CA GLU A 19 21.06 -15.22 -5.99
C GLU A 19 21.23 -15.58 -4.51
N LYS A 20 20.24 -15.26 -3.67
CA LYS A 20 20.26 -15.46 -2.22
C LYS A 20 18.86 -15.72 -1.66
N PRO A 21 18.75 -16.37 -0.49
CA PRO A 21 17.47 -16.49 0.22
C PRO A 21 16.89 -15.11 0.53
N CYS A 22 15.62 -14.92 0.19
CA CYS A 22 14.91 -13.68 0.41
C CYS A 22 13.85 -13.83 1.51
N LYS A 23 13.58 -12.73 2.20
CA LYS A 23 12.57 -12.61 3.24
C LYS A 23 11.77 -11.35 3.05
N THR A 24 10.46 -11.46 3.27
CA THR A 24 9.52 -10.34 3.32
C THR A 24 9.17 -10.08 4.78
N TRP A 25 9.37 -8.85 5.23
CA TRP A 25 9.05 -8.39 6.57
C TRP A 25 7.57 -8.04 6.71
N TYR A 26 6.98 -8.29 7.87
CA TYR A 26 5.62 -7.88 8.19
C TYR A 26 5.47 -7.35 9.61
N LYS A 27 4.37 -6.63 9.83
CA LYS A 27 3.85 -6.22 11.13
C LYS A 27 2.34 -6.38 11.21
N VAL A 28 1.89 -7.09 12.22
CA VAL A 28 0.49 -7.26 12.57
C VAL A 28 0.15 -6.38 13.76
N ILE A 29 -0.97 -5.65 13.67
CA ILE A 29 -1.58 -4.91 14.78
C ILE A 29 -3.00 -5.45 14.98
N GLY A 30 -3.30 -5.88 16.20
CA GLY A 30 -4.52 -6.63 16.52
C GLY A 30 -4.22 -8.13 16.68
N ASN A 31 -5.27 -8.91 16.94
CA ASN A 31 -5.16 -10.35 17.12
C ASN A 31 -5.80 -11.06 15.92
N LEU A 32 -5.08 -11.98 15.28
CA LEU A 32 -5.62 -12.75 14.15
C LEU A 32 -6.46 -13.95 14.63
N ASP A 33 -6.06 -14.68 15.67
CA ASP A 33 -6.72 -15.93 16.07
C ASP A 33 -8.11 -15.76 16.69
N SER A 34 -8.34 -14.65 17.39
CA SER A 34 -9.59 -14.32 18.10
C SER A 34 -10.31 -13.12 17.48
N ARG A 35 -10.03 -12.84 16.20
CA ARG A 35 -10.63 -11.72 15.46
C ARG A 35 -12.12 -11.93 15.21
N ILE A 36 -12.87 -10.85 15.29
CA ILE A 36 -14.27 -10.78 14.85
C ILE A 36 -14.41 -10.19 13.43
N HIS A 37 -13.42 -9.41 13.00
CA HIS A 37 -13.34 -8.77 11.69
C HIS A 37 -12.24 -9.42 10.86
N ARG A 38 -12.45 -9.46 9.54
CA ARG A 38 -11.41 -9.88 8.58
C ARG A 38 -10.22 -8.93 8.66
N PRO A 39 -8.98 -9.43 8.56
CA PRO A 39 -7.81 -8.58 8.57
C PRO A 39 -7.72 -7.75 7.29
N VAL A 40 -7.14 -6.57 7.42
CA VAL A 40 -6.80 -5.71 6.28
C VAL A 40 -5.30 -5.78 6.04
N VAL A 41 -4.91 -6.22 4.85
CA VAL A 41 -3.52 -6.16 4.38
C VAL A 41 -3.28 -4.81 3.71
N ILE A 42 -2.23 -4.11 4.15
CA ILE A 42 -1.88 -2.78 3.69
C ILE A 42 -0.76 -2.90 2.67
N LEU A 43 -1.06 -2.54 1.42
CA LEU A 43 -0.08 -2.48 0.33
C LEU A 43 0.49 -1.05 0.28
N HIS A 44 1.79 -0.90 0.52
CA HIS A 44 2.48 0.33 0.16
C HIS A 44 2.75 0.35 -1.36
N GLY A 45 3.03 1.51 -1.91
CA GLY A 45 3.33 1.71 -3.32
C GLY A 45 4.75 2.21 -3.53
N GLY A 46 5.14 2.37 -4.80
CA GLY A 46 6.44 2.88 -5.24
C GLY A 46 7.60 1.90 -5.03
N PRO A 47 8.62 1.92 -5.90
CA PRO A 47 9.85 1.20 -5.59
C PRO A 47 10.61 1.92 -4.47
N GLY A 48 10.88 1.21 -3.37
CA GLY A 48 11.72 1.69 -2.25
C GLY A 48 11.00 2.45 -1.13
N ALA A 49 9.67 2.62 -1.18
CA ALA A 49 8.90 3.14 -0.04
C ALA A 49 8.57 2.01 0.97
N THR A 50 8.10 2.34 2.18
CA THR A 50 7.83 1.35 3.23
C THR A 50 6.47 1.57 3.87
N HIS A 51 6.03 0.64 4.71
CA HIS A 51 4.77 0.75 5.46
C HIS A 51 4.67 1.98 6.37
N LEU A 52 5.79 2.67 6.68
CA LEU A 52 5.85 3.73 7.71
C LEU A 52 4.85 4.86 7.46
N TYR A 53 4.61 5.19 6.20
CA TYR A 53 3.71 6.27 5.84
C TYR A 53 2.23 5.88 5.91
N LEU A 54 1.92 4.57 6.01
CA LEU A 54 0.56 4.04 6.15
C LEU A 54 0.22 3.75 7.61
N ARG A 55 1.06 4.17 8.56
CA ARG A 55 0.88 3.86 9.98
C ARG A 55 -0.46 4.37 10.54
N ALA A 56 -1.11 5.36 9.94
CA ALA A 56 -2.48 5.77 10.30
C ALA A 56 -3.46 4.59 10.26
N CYS A 57 -3.27 3.65 9.33
CA CYS A 57 -4.13 2.47 9.21
C CYS A 57 -4.11 1.59 10.46
N ALA A 58 -3.11 1.72 11.35
CA ALA A 58 -3.10 1.07 12.66
C ALA A 58 -4.35 1.39 13.51
N ASP A 59 -4.98 2.55 13.27
CA ASP A 59 -6.21 2.94 13.94
C ASP A 59 -7.39 2.00 13.65
N LEU A 60 -7.38 1.28 12.52
CA LEU A 60 -8.36 0.23 12.24
C LEU A 60 -8.34 -0.86 13.32
N ALA A 61 -7.14 -1.23 13.78
CA ALA A 61 -6.98 -2.22 14.84
C ALA A 61 -7.28 -1.67 16.23
N THR A 62 -6.91 -0.41 16.53
CA THR A 62 -7.06 0.15 17.88
C THR A 62 -8.45 0.72 18.15
N LYS A 63 -9.11 1.31 17.14
CA LYS A 63 -10.42 1.96 17.27
C LYS A 63 -11.58 1.05 16.85
N TYR A 64 -11.37 0.22 15.84
CA TYR A 64 -12.44 -0.60 15.23
C TYR A 64 -12.25 -2.10 15.41
N SER A 65 -11.19 -2.54 16.10
CA SER A 65 -10.87 -3.97 16.31
C SER A 65 -10.72 -4.77 15.02
N ILE A 66 -10.35 -4.10 13.91
CA ILE A 66 -10.04 -4.73 12.61
C ILE A 66 -8.53 -4.99 12.57
N PRO A 67 -8.06 -6.25 12.54
CA PRO A 67 -6.63 -6.52 12.50
C PRO A 67 -5.99 -5.95 11.23
N VAL A 68 -4.78 -5.39 11.35
CA VAL A 68 -4.06 -4.74 10.25
C VAL A 68 -2.73 -5.44 10.05
N ILE A 69 -2.42 -5.79 8.81
CA ILE A 69 -1.15 -6.40 8.42
C ILE A 69 -0.44 -5.42 7.50
N PHE A 70 0.64 -4.83 7.99
CA PHE A 70 1.62 -4.14 7.18
C PHE A 70 2.67 -5.14 6.70
N TYR A 71 3.18 -4.94 5.50
CA TYR A 71 4.41 -5.61 5.06
C TYR A 71 5.18 -4.66 4.16
N ASP A 72 6.50 -4.82 4.16
CA ASP A 72 7.37 -4.13 3.21
C ASP A 72 7.63 -5.08 2.04
N GLN A 73 7.40 -4.66 0.80
CA GLN A 73 7.68 -5.45 -0.39
C GLN A 73 9.18 -5.74 -0.48
N ILE A 74 9.54 -6.78 -1.23
CA ILE A 74 10.95 -7.06 -1.54
C ILE A 74 11.64 -5.81 -2.13
N GLU A 75 12.92 -5.59 -1.82
CA GLU A 75 13.67 -4.36 -2.12
C GLU A 75 13.22 -3.10 -1.36
N CYS A 76 12.30 -3.24 -0.39
CA CYS A 76 11.83 -2.12 0.43
C CYS A 76 12.00 -2.38 1.94
N GLY A 77 12.25 -1.31 2.68
CA GLY A 77 12.20 -1.29 4.15
C GLY A 77 13.02 -2.39 4.81
N ASP A 78 12.37 -3.17 5.67
CA ASP A 78 13.02 -4.25 6.41
C ASP A 78 13.04 -5.58 5.63
N SER A 79 12.47 -5.64 4.43
CA SER A 79 12.56 -6.80 3.55
C SER A 79 13.93 -6.94 2.91
N THR A 80 14.19 -8.09 2.29
CA THR A 80 15.49 -8.34 1.65
C THR A 80 15.74 -7.37 0.50
N LEU A 81 16.89 -6.68 0.54
CA LEU A 81 17.36 -5.80 -0.52
C LEU A 81 18.13 -6.60 -1.59
N LEU A 82 17.87 -6.30 -2.86
CA LEU A 82 18.45 -6.82 -4.09
C LEU A 82 19.07 -5.68 -4.93
N PRO A 83 20.09 -4.96 -4.41
CA PRO A 83 20.73 -3.86 -5.14
C PRO A 83 21.36 -4.32 -6.48
N GLU A 84 21.70 -5.61 -6.59
CA GLU A 84 22.16 -6.23 -7.83
C GLU A 84 21.09 -6.27 -8.94
N LYS A 85 19.82 -6.02 -8.62
CA LYS A 85 18.68 -5.95 -9.54
C LYS A 85 18.16 -4.52 -9.76
N THR A 86 18.80 -3.50 -9.16
CA THR A 86 18.37 -2.11 -9.32
C THR A 86 18.37 -1.71 -10.81
N GLY A 87 17.24 -1.21 -11.30
CA GLY A 87 17.07 -0.80 -12.70
C GLY A 87 16.80 -1.93 -13.70
N ASP A 88 16.75 -3.19 -13.25
CA ASP A 88 16.38 -4.33 -14.10
C ASP A 88 14.86 -4.45 -14.23
N ALA A 89 14.29 -3.75 -15.21
CA ALA A 89 12.85 -3.77 -15.50
C ALA A 89 12.33 -5.15 -15.93
N THR A 90 13.22 -6.07 -16.36
CA THR A 90 12.81 -7.44 -16.71
C THR A 90 12.69 -8.34 -15.50
N PHE A 91 13.38 -8.00 -14.41
CA PHE A 91 13.28 -8.66 -13.12
C PHE A 91 12.08 -8.16 -12.31
N TRP A 92 11.87 -6.84 -12.25
CA TRP A 92 10.78 -6.22 -11.49
C TRP A 92 9.44 -6.30 -12.22
N THR A 93 8.80 -7.46 -12.16
CA THR A 93 7.50 -7.71 -12.79
C THR A 93 6.35 -7.59 -11.80
N ILE A 94 5.16 -7.26 -12.28
CA ILE A 94 3.93 -7.29 -11.47
C ILE A 94 3.69 -8.69 -10.90
N GLN A 95 3.96 -9.73 -11.69
CA GLN A 95 3.76 -11.11 -11.25
C GLN A 95 4.62 -11.44 -10.01
N LEU A 96 5.85 -10.93 -9.93
CA LEU A 96 6.72 -11.11 -8.76
C LEU A 96 6.07 -10.55 -7.49
N PHE A 97 5.51 -9.34 -7.54
CA PHE A 97 4.85 -8.73 -6.39
C PHE A 97 3.48 -9.35 -6.07
N MET A 98 2.76 -9.83 -7.10
CA MET A 98 1.54 -10.62 -6.91
C MET A 98 1.84 -11.94 -6.20
N ASP A 99 2.90 -12.66 -6.62
CA ASP A 99 3.35 -13.90 -5.99
C ASP A 99 3.84 -13.68 -4.55
N GLU A 100 4.52 -12.54 -4.30
CA GLU A 100 4.92 -12.12 -2.95
C GLU A 100 3.70 -11.88 -2.04
N LEU A 101 2.70 -11.13 -2.52
CA LEU A 101 1.46 -10.89 -1.77
C LEU A 101 0.73 -12.22 -1.51
N ASP A 102 0.64 -13.09 -2.51
CA ASP A 102 0.05 -14.41 -2.38
C ASP A 102 0.74 -15.26 -1.30
N ASN A 103 2.08 -15.21 -1.24
CA ASN A 103 2.88 -15.89 -0.22
C ASN A 103 2.56 -15.35 1.18
N LEU A 104 2.45 -14.03 1.34
CA LEU A 104 2.04 -13.38 2.59
C LEU A 104 0.64 -13.81 3.03
N LEU A 105 -0.33 -13.79 2.13
CA LEU A 105 -1.70 -14.19 2.41
C LEU A 105 -1.80 -15.66 2.82
N LYS A 106 -1.07 -16.55 2.14
CA LYS A 106 -0.97 -17.98 2.46
C LYS A 106 -0.30 -18.22 3.81
N PHE A 107 0.75 -17.48 4.14
CA PHE A 107 1.43 -17.59 5.44
C PHE A 107 0.48 -17.31 6.61
N PHE A 108 -0.40 -16.31 6.47
CA PHE A 108 -1.41 -16.00 7.48
C PHE A 108 -2.71 -16.82 7.35
N GLY A 109 -2.87 -17.60 6.28
CA GLY A 109 -4.07 -18.40 6.02
C GLY A 109 -5.31 -17.56 5.71
N ILE A 110 -5.15 -16.39 5.07
CA ILE A 110 -6.21 -15.41 4.82
C ILE A 110 -6.44 -15.12 3.33
N GLN A 111 -5.91 -15.95 2.43
CA GLN A 111 -6.01 -15.77 0.99
C GLN A 111 -7.47 -15.72 0.47
N ASP A 112 -8.41 -16.35 1.18
CA ASP A 112 -9.84 -16.36 0.84
C ASP A 112 -10.65 -15.29 1.60
N GLU A 113 -9.99 -14.55 2.50
CA GLU A 113 -10.63 -13.59 3.41
C GLU A 113 -10.29 -12.14 3.09
N SER A 114 -9.23 -11.90 2.34
CA SER A 114 -8.70 -10.57 2.07
C SER A 114 -9.01 -10.14 0.63
N PRO A 115 -10.22 -9.63 0.32
CA PRO A 115 -10.29 -8.65 -0.73
C PRO A 115 -9.56 -7.44 -0.18
N ALA A 116 -8.45 -7.01 -0.79
CA ALA A 116 -7.94 -5.67 -0.54
C ALA A 116 -9.16 -4.73 -0.65
N SER A 117 -9.61 -4.15 0.46
CA SER A 117 -10.92 -3.50 0.50
C SER A 117 -10.80 -2.13 -0.15
N LEU A 118 -10.91 -2.12 -1.48
CA LEU A 118 -10.93 -0.92 -2.29
C LEU A 118 -12.02 0.06 -1.81
N VAL A 119 -13.10 -0.45 -1.20
CA VAL A 119 -14.18 0.37 -0.63
C VAL A 119 -13.72 1.14 0.61
N LEU A 120 -13.14 0.46 1.61
CA LEU A 120 -12.63 1.15 2.81
C LEU A 120 -11.43 2.03 2.46
N TRP A 121 -10.66 1.65 1.45
CA TRP A 121 -9.58 2.45 0.90
C TRP A 121 -10.11 3.74 0.25
N ASP A 122 -11.17 3.67 -0.55
CA ASP A 122 -11.78 4.84 -1.20
C ASP A 122 -12.46 5.77 -0.18
N GLU A 123 -13.16 5.23 0.82
CA GLU A 123 -13.70 6.01 1.94
C GLU A 123 -12.60 6.76 2.71
N GLY A 124 -11.49 6.09 3.03
CA GLY A 124 -10.35 6.72 3.68
C GLY A 124 -9.68 7.81 2.83
N GLN A 125 -9.55 7.58 1.51
CA GLN A 125 -9.02 8.58 0.60
C GLN A 125 -9.97 9.77 0.45
N TRP A 126 -11.28 9.54 0.47
CA TRP A 126 -12.29 10.59 0.44
C TRP A 126 -12.19 11.51 1.66
N ASP A 127 -12.08 10.94 2.86
CA ASP A 127 -11.92 11.71 4.10
C ASP A 127 -10.66 12.58 4.13
N LEU A 128 -9.60 12.14 3.46
CA LEU A 128 -8.36 12.92 3.32
C LEU A 128 -8.50 14.01 2.27
N ARG A 129 -9.09 13.70 1.11
CA ARG A 129 -9.36 14.68 0.05
C ARG A 129 -10.22 15.84 0.55
N MET A 130 -11.23 15.56 1.36
CA MET A 130 -12.09 16.60 1.96
C MET A 130 -11.33 17.57 2.89
N LYS A 131 -10.10 17.26 3.31
CA LYS A 131 -9.25 18.12 4.17
C LYS A 131 -8.29 19.01 3.37
N LEU A 132 -8.24 18.87 2.05
CA LEU A 132 -7.45 19.70 1.15
C LEU A 132 -8.12 21.05 0.91
N PRO A 133 -7.37 22.08 0.49
CA PRO A 133 -7.94 23.29 -0.08
C PRO A 133 -8.91 22.97 -1.24
N GLN A 134 -10.03 23.69 -1.32
CA GLN A 134 -11.11 23.41 -2.27
C GLN A 134 -10.64 23.49 -3.73
N ASP A 135 -9.75 24.44 -4.04
CA ASP A 135 -9.14 24.60 -5.36
C ASP A 135 -8.35 23.35 -5.79
N ILE A 136 -7.64 22.71 -4.86
CA ILE A 136 -6.94 21.45 -5.12
C ILE A 136 -7.93 20.30 -5.34
N GLN A 137 -9.00 20.23 -4.53
CA GLN A 137 -10.05 19.22 -4.72
C GLN A 137 -10.72 19.35 -6.11
N ASP A 138 -11.01 20.57 -6.53
CA ASP A 138 -11.67 20.86 -7.81
C ASP A 138 -10.76 20.51 -9.00
N ILE A 139 -9.45 20.80 -8.92
CA ILE A 139 -8.46 20.41 -9.94
C ILE A 139 -8.40 18.89 -10.05
N LEU A 140 -8.26 18.17 -8.93
CA LEU A 140 -8.18 16.71 -8.93
C LEU A 140 -9.46 16.07 -9.50
N LEU A 141 -10.64 16.60 -9.15
CA LEU A 141 -11.91 16.09 -9.66
C LEU A 141 -12.07 16.34 -11.17
N LYS A 142 -11.76 17.56 -11.63
CA LYS A 142 -11.82 17.94 -13.05
C LYS A 142 -10.97 17.01 -13.91
N HIS A 143 -9.68 16.85 -13.59
CA HIS A 143 -8.77 16.04 -14.40
C HIS A 143 -9.09 14.54 -14.34
N LYS A 144 -9.69 14.05 -13.26
CA LYS A 144 -10.22 12.67 -13.20
C LYS A 144 -11.46 12.48 -14.07
N GLN A 145 -12.35 13.45 -14.14
CA GLN A 145 -13.54 13.40 -15.02
C GLN A 145 -13.17 13.57 -16.50
N GLU A 146 -12.14 14.37 -16.78
CA GLU A 146 -11.65 14.66 -18.12
C GLU A 146 -10.58 13.67 -18.61
N GLU A 147 -10.18 12.69 -17.78
CA GLU A 147 -9.12 11.71 -18.06
C GLU A 147 -7.77 12.37 -18.46
N THR A 148 -7.44 13.51 -17.86
CA THR A 148 -6.24 14.33 -18.16
C THR A 148 -5.24 14.36 -17.01
N THR A 149 -5.07 13.22 -16.35
CA THR A 149 -4.26 13.07 -15.14
C THR A 149 -2.74 13.05 -15.39
N GLU A 150 -2.31 13.11 -16.64
CA GLU A 150 -0.90 13.34 -17.01
C GLU A 150 -0.53 14.83 -17.12
N SER A 151 -1.47 15.74 -16.86
CA SER A 151 -1.22 17.18 -16.94
C SER A 151 -0.35 17.68 -15.77
N GLU A 152 0.47 18.69 -16.04
CA GLU A 152 1.30 19.35 -15.02
C GLU A 152 0.43 19.98 -13.91
N GLU A 153 -0.77 20.48 -14.27
CA GLU A 153 -1.76 21.01 -13.32
C GLU A 153 -2.26 19.92 -12.36
N TYR A 154 -2.61 18.74 -12.89
CA TYR A 154 -2.98 17.59 -12.07
C TYR A 154 -1.82 17.11 -11.20
N GLN A 155 -0.62 16.93 -11.77
CA GLN A 155 0.55 16.46 -11.02
C GLN A 155 0.93 17.42 -9.90
N ASN A 156 0.83 18.74 -10.12
CA ASN A 156 1.07 19.73 -9.07
C ASN A 156 -0.01 19.71 -7.99
N ALA A 157 -1.28 19.52 -8.35
CA ALA A 157 -2.38 19.37 -7.38
C ALA A 157 -2.28 18.05 -6.60
N ASP A 158 -1.87 16.96 -7.25
CA ASP A 158 -1.65 15.64 -6.66
C ASP A 158 -0.42 15.65 -5.74
N LEU A 159 0.64 16.37 -6.12
CA LEU A 159 1.76 16.66 -5.24
C LEU A 159 1.32 17.54 -4.08
N ALA A 160 0.48 18.56 -4.28
CA ALA A 160 -0.04 19.38 -3.19
C ALA A 160 -0.93 18.58 -2.23
N ASP A 161 -1.74 17.64 -2.75
CA ASP A 161 -2.48 16.63 -1.97
C ASP A 161 -1.51 15.78 -1.14
N MET A 162 -0.48 15.22 -1.79
CA MET A 162 0.60 14.46 -1.14
C MET A 162 1.27 15.26 0.00
N TRP A 163 1.65 16.51 -0.25
CA TRP A 163 2.34 17.35 0.73
C TRP A 163 1.42 17.81 1.87
N ALA A 164 0.15 18.12 1.58
CA ALA A 164 -0.83 18.46 2.60
C ALA A 164 -1.17 17.26 3.51
N ALA A 165 -1.23 16.06 2.93
CA ALA A 165 -1.38 14.80 3.64
C ALA A 165 -0.19 14.53 4.58
N VAL A 166 1.04 14.76 4.10
CA VAL A 166 2.29 14.63 4.88
C VAL A 166 2.43 15.69 5.98
N ALA A 167 2.00 16.93 5.73
CA ALA A 167 2.21 18.07 6.63
C ALA A 167 1.20 18.18 7.77
N LYS A 168 -0.01 17.65 7.63
CA LYS A 168 -1.07 17.74 8.65
C LYS A 168 -1.13 16.52 9.57
N ASP A 169 -0.57 15.39 9.17
CA ASP A 169 -0.44 14.19 9.99
C ASP A 169 0.71 13.34 9.43
N SER A 170 1.68 12.91 10.25
CA SER A 170 2.87 12.17 9.79
C SER A 170 2.54 10.71 9.39
N THR A 171 1.33 10.45 8.91
CA THR A 171 0.71 9.13 8.79
C THR A 171 -0.10 8.92 7.50
N VAL A 172 0.04 9.82 6.51
CA VAL A 172 -0.58 9.66 5.20
C VAL A 172 0.42 10.03 4.10
N VAL A 173 1.04 9.02 3.48
CA VAL A 173 1.49 9.16 2.09
C VAL A 173 0.55 8.29 1.27
N MET A 174 -0.06 8.84 0.23
CA MET A 174 -0.98 8.13 -0.64
C MET A 174 -0.77 8.70 -2.04
N THR A 175 0.41 8.39 -2.58
CA THR A 175 0.83 8.87 -3.91
C THR A 175 1.66 7.83 -4.65
N THR A 176 1.37 6.55 -4.42
CA THR A 176 1.74 5.50 -5.38
C THR A 176 0.61 4.53 -5.60
N LEU A 177 -0.57 5.09 -5.92
CA LEU A 177 -1.62 4.40 -6.66
C LEU A 177 -1.91 5.06 -8.04
N TYR A 178 -0.93 5.72 -8.66
CA TYR A 178 -1.13 6.29 -10.00
C TYR A 178 -0.22 5.72 -11.12
N MET A 179 0.78 4.88 -10.82
CA MET A 179 1.70 4.38 -11.86
C MET A 179 1.69 2.86 -12.13
N VAL A 180 0.88 2.04 -11.45
CA VAL A 180 0.90 0.57 -11.68
C VAL A 180 -0.43 -0.02 -12.17
N LEU A 181 -1.55 0.73 -12.21
CA LEU A 181 -2.78 0.24 -12.86
C LEU A 181 -3.12 0.91 -14.21
N MET A 182 -2.51 2.05 -14.57
CA MET A 182 -2.82 2.74 -15.83
C MET A 182 -2.17 2.12 -17.08
N ASN A 183 -1.35 1.07 -16.95
CA ASN A 183 -0.89 0.26 -18.09
C ASN A 183 -1.69 -1.04 -18.30
N PHE A 184 -2.79 -1.26 -17.57
CA PHE A 184 -3.61 -2.48 -17.69
C PHE A 184 -5.05 -2.26 -18.20
N ILE A 185 -5.38 -1.07 -18.71
CA ILE A 185 -6.63 -0.81 -19.47
C ILE A 185 -6.33 -0.20 -20.85
N GLN A 186 -5.17 -0.52 -21.43
CA GLN A 186 -4.87 -0.18 -22.84
C GLN A 186 -4.19 -1.32 -23.62
N LEU A 187 -4.33 -2.56 -23.14
CA LEU A 187 -3.99 -3.77 -23.88
C LEU A 187 -5.14 -4.78 -23.76
N ASP A 188 -6.33 -4.38 -24.19
CA ASP A 188 -7.18 -5.18 -25.08
C ASP A 188 -8.41 -4.34 -25.49
N SER A 189 -8.60 -4.26 -26.81
CA SER A 189 -9.51 -3.42 -27.63
C SER A 189 -9.16 -1.94 -27.84
#